data_AF-A0A645JAX7-F1
#
_entry.id   AF-A0A645JAX7-F1
#
_cell.length_a   1.000
_cell.length_b   1.000
_cell.length_c   1.000
_cell.angle_alpha   90.00
_cell.angle_beta   90.00
_cell.angle_gamma   90.00
#
_symmetry.space_group_name_H-M   'P 1'
#
loop_
_entity.id
_entity.type
_entity.pdbx_description
1 polymer ?
#
loop_
_entity_poly.entity_id
_entity_poly.type
_entity_poly.pdbx_seq_one_letter_code
_entity_poly.pdbx_strand_id
1 'polypeptide(L)'
;MTTQKRKKRLWDDEEQEYVEKEVEEQFVELFDTDKLPLEKKAAISGIKEGKYGIEVNSCDKVRALELIGKHLGMFKDKVELSGQIDNNPYEGLTTEQLLKLVGDKDDS
;
A
#
# COMPACT_ATOMS: atom_id res chain seq x y z
N MET A 1 6.32 -19.86 4.10
CA MET A 1 7.50 -20.71 4.26
C MET A 1 7.70 -20.94 5.75
N THR A 2 7.87 -22.18 6.17
CA THR A 2 8.01 -22.57 7.57
C THR A 2 9.29 -23.37 7.74
N THR A 3 10.04 -23.10 8.81
CA THR A 3 11.18 -23.92 9.23
C THR A 3 10.69 -24.89 10.27
N GLN A 4 10.74 -26.19 9.99
CA GLN A 4 10.38 -27.23 10.96
C GLN A 4 11.26 -28.46 10.76
N LYS A 5 11.44 -29.24 11.83
CA LYS A 5 12.11 -30.54 11.77
C LYS A 5 11.17 -31.56 11.11
N ARG A 6 11.64 -32.26 10.09
CA ARG A 6 10.92 -33.39 9.48
C ARG A 6 11.84 -34.58 9.30
N LYS A 7 11.27 -35.78 9.46
CA LYS A 7 11.96 -37.03 9.12
C LYS A 7 12.09 -37.11 7.61
N LYS A 8 13.32 -37.25 7.13
CA LYS A 8 13.65 -37.39 5.72
C LYS A 8 14.58 -38.57 5.57
N ARG A 9 14.40 -39.32 4.49
CA ARG A 9 15.37 -40.35 4.09
C ARG A 9 16.54 -39.66 3.42
N LEU A 10 17.69 -39.72 4.07
CA LEU A 10 18.95 -39.17 3.57
C LEU A 10 19.93 -40.31 3.37
N TRP A 11 20.74 -40.19 2.34
CA TRP A 11 21.86 -41.09 2.15
C TRP A 11 22.91 -40.81 3.23
N ASP A 12 23.37 -41.84 3.90
CA ASP A 12 24.49 -41.80 4.84
C ASP A 12 25.74 -42.32 4.14
N ASP A 13 26.76 -41.46 4.02
CA ASP A 13 28.01 -41.83 3.37
C ASP A 13 28.87 -42.80 4.21
N GLU A 14 28.69 -42.82 5.53
CA GLU A 14 29.44 -43.69 6.44
C GLU A 14 28.87 -45.10 6.47
N GLU A 15 27.54 -45.21 6.60
CA GLU A 15 26.83 -46.49 6.64
C GLU A 15 26.43 -47.01 5.24
N GLN A 16 26.65 -46.20 4.19
CA GLN A 16 26.29 -46.47 2.80
C GLN A 16 24.84 -46.92 2.61
N GLU A 17 23.92 -46.31 3.37
CA GLU A 17 22.50 -46.61 3.32
C GLU A 17 21.61 -45.37 3.50
N TYR A 18 20.33 -45.51 3.15
CA TYR A 18 19.35 -44.45 3.40
C TYR A 18 18.82 -44.55 4.83
N VAL A 19 19.13 -43.56 5.64
CA VAL A 19 18.70 -43.44 7.03
C VAL A 19 17.65 -42.35 7.21
N GLU A 20 16.69 -42.56 8.11
CA GLU A 20 15.73 -41.53 8.49
C GLU A 20 16.36 -40.59 9.53
N LYS A 21 16.67 -39.36 9.09
CA LYS A 21 17.18 -38.30 9.97
C LYS A 21 16.15 -37.19 10.10
N GLU A 22 16.07 -36.61 11.31
CA GLU A 22 15.31 -35.37 11.52
C GLU A 22 16.16 -34.19 11.07
N VAL A 23 15.71 -33.53 10.01
CA VAL A 23 16.40 -32.39 9.41
C VAL A 23 15.52 -31.17 9.57
N GLU A 24 16.12 -30.06 9.98
CA GLU A 24 15.46 -28.76 10.00
C GLU A 24 15.57 -28.11 8.62
N GLU A 25 14.43 -28.00 7.92
CA GLU A 25 14.39 -27.51 6.54
C GLU A 25 13.26 -26.48 6.38
N GLN A 26 13.44 -25.55 5.45
CA GLN A 26 12.41 -24.60 5.05
C GLN A 26 11.56 -25.17 3.92
N PHE A 27 10.24 -25.12 4.07
CA PHE A 27 9.30 -25.60 3.05
C PHE A 27 8.02 -24.76 3.00
N VAL A 28 7.21 -25.01 1.96
CA VAL A 28 5.87 -24.46 1.83
C VAL A 28 4.86 -25.49 2.31
N GLU A 29 4.03 -25.09 3.28
CA GLU A 29 2.88 -25.86 3.74
C GLU A 29 1.63 -25.27 3.11
N LEU A 30 0.80 -26.12 2.50
CA LEU A 30 -0.48 -25.69 1.96
C LEU A 30 -1.50 -25.61 3.10
N PHE A 31 -2.18 -24.47 3.16
CA PHE A 31 -3.19 -24.20 4.16
C PHE A 31 -4.50 -23.86 3.46
N ASP A 32 -5.61 -24.32 4.05
CA ASP A 32 -6.93 -24.06 3.52
C ASP A 32 -7.23 -22.56 3.46
N THR A 33 -7.55 -22.07 2.26
CA THR A 33 -7.76 -20.64 2.01
C THR A 33 -8.99 -20.12 2.76
N ASP A 34 -9.97 -20.97 3.08
CA ASP A 34 -11.16 -20.57 3.82
C ASP A 34 -10.90 -20.41 5.32
N LYS A 35 -9.82 -21.01 5.83
CA LYS A 35 -9.40 -20.88 7.23
C LYS A 35 -8.45 -19.71 7.44
N LEU A 36 -8.09 -18.97 6.39
CA LEU A 36 -7.23 -17.80 6.52
C LEU A 36 -7.99 -16.63 7.16
N PRO A 37 -7.39 -15.93 8.14
CA PRO A 37 -7.92 -14.67 8.65
C PRO A 37 -8.17 -13.66 7.53
N LEU A 38 -9.25 -12.88 7.66
CA LEU A 38 -9.68 -11.93 6.63
C LEU A 38 -8.58 -10.94 6.22
N GLU A 39 -7.81 -10.45 7.18
CA GLU A 39 -6.67 -9.54 6.95
C GLU A 39 -5.58 -10.16 6.07
N LYS A 40 -5.29 -11.44 6.28
CA LYS A 40 -4.30 -12.18 5.46
C LYS A 40 -4.84 -12.47 4.07
N LYS A 41 -6.14 -12.75 3.97
CA LYS A 41 -6.84 -12.96 2.69
C LYS A 41 -6.83 -11.70 1.85
N ALA A 42 -7.03 -10.53 2.46
CA ALA A 42 -7.01 -9.23 1.79
C ALA A 42 -5.64 -8.85 1.18
N ALA A 43 -4.55 -9.43 1.68
CA ALA A 43 -3.21 -9.23 1.12
C ALA A 43 -2.95 -10.03 -0.18
N ILE A 44 -3.79 -11.03 -0.47
CA ILE A 44 -3.64 -11.91 -1.64
C ILE A 44 -4.41 -11.30 -2.82
N SER A 45 -3.71 -11.04 -3.92
CA SER A 45 -4.32 -10.52 -5.15
C SER A 45 -4.81 -11.64 -6.08
N GLY A 46 -4.26 -12.86 -5.94
CA GLY A 46 -4.74 -14.02 -6.67
C GLY A 46 -3.99 -15.30 -6.33
N ILE A 47 -4.65 -16.44 -6.55
CA ILE A 47 -4.07 -17.79 -6.41
C ILE A 47 -4.41 -18.54 -7.70
N LYS A 48 -3.43 -19.19 -8.33
CA LYS A 48 -3.64 -19.99 -9.55
C LYS A 48 -2.68 -21.17 -9.62
N GLU A 49 -3.05 -22.19 -10.38
CA GLU A 49 -2.15 -23.28 -10.74
C GLU A 49 -1.39 -22.91 -12.03
N GLY A 50 -0.06 -22.92 -11.94
CA GLY A 50 0.87 -22.68 -13.04
C GLY A 50 1.62 -23.95 -13.43
N LYS A 51 2.50 -23.85 -14.44
CA LYS A 51 3.29 -24.97 -14.96
C LYS A 51 4.14 -25.68 -13.89
N TYR A 52 4.53 -24.96 -12.84
CA TYR A 52 5.42 -25.44 -11.78
C TYR A 52 4.72 -25.61 -10.43
N GLY A 53 3.38 -25.59 -10.41
CA GLY A 53 2.57 -25.71 -9.19
C GLY A 53 1.78 -24.45 -8.84
N ILE A 54 1.47 -24.26 -7.57
CA ILE A 54 0.59 -23.16 -7.11
C ILE A 54 1.37 -21.85 -7.04
N GLU A 55 0.85 -20.82 -7.70
CA GLU A 55 1.33 -19.44 -7.65
C GLU A 55 0.39 -18.59 -6.77
N VAL A 56 0.96 -17.84 -5.82
CA VAL A 56 0.23 -16.91 -4.95
C VAL A 56 0.77 -15.50 -5.18
N ASN A 57 -0.10 -14.61 -5.67
CA ASN A 57 0.21 -13.21 -5.91
C ASN A 57 -0.24 -12.36 -4.72
N SER A 58 0.58 -11.40 -4.32
CA SER A 58 0.24 -10.40 -3.30
C SER A 58 -0.25 -9.11 -3.93
N CYS A 59 -1.00 -8.30 -3.19
CA CYS A 59 -1.32 -6.92 -3.57
C CYS A 59 -0.05 -6.05 -3.62
N ASP A 60 -0.08 -4.98 -4.41
CA ASP A 60 1.04 -4.03 -4.52
C ASP A 60 1.19 -3.23 -3.22
N LYS A 61 2.27 -3.53 -2.49
CA LYS A 61 2.60 -2.89 -1.20
C LYS A 61 2.99 -1.43 -1.36
N VAL A 62 3.64 -1.05 -2.47
CA VAL A 62 4.09 0.33 -2.71
C VAL A 62 2.86 1.21 -2.94
N ARG A 63 1.95 0.78 -3.81
CA ARG A 63 0.70 1.48 -4.05
C ARG A 63 -0.16 1.59 -2.80
N ALA A 64 -0.20 0.54 -1.97
CA ALA A 64 -0.92 0.59 -0.70
C ALA A 64 -0.35 1.66 0.25
N LEU A 65 0.99 1.73 0.38
CA LEU A 65 1.66 2.75 1.21
C LEU A 65 1.47 4.16 0.65
N GLU A 66 1.49 4.33 -0.67
CA GLU A 66 1.22 5.61 -1.32
C GLU A 66 -0.20 6.11 -0.99
N LEU A 67 -1.21 5.24 -1.14
CA LEU A 67 -2.60 5.57 -0.82
C LEU A 67 -2.79 5.94 0.65
N ILE A 68 -2.14 5.20 1.56
CA ILE A 68 -2.15 5.53 2.99
C ILE A 68 -1.51 6.90 3.23
N GLY A 69 -0.34 7.17 2.65
CA GLY A 69 0.32 8.47 2.79
C GLY A 69 -0.50 9.62 2.19
N LYS A 70 -1.21 9.41 1.07
CA LYS A 70 -2.14 10.40 0.50
C LYS A 70 -3.33 10.64 1.43
N HIS A 71 -3.91 9.59 2.00
CA HIS A 71 -4.99 9.71 2.98
C HIS A 71 -4.56 10.45 4.25
N LEU A 72 -3.31 10.24 4.70
CA LEU A 72 -2.72 10.93 5.84
C LEU A 72 -2.20 12.34 5.53
N GLY A 73 -2.27 12.79 4.28
CA GLY A 73 -1.76 14.11 3.86
C GLY A 73 -0.22 14.22 3.86
N MET A 74 0.50 13.10 3.83
CA MET A 74 1.97 13.05 3.78
C MET A 74 2.52 13.48 2.41
N PHE A 75 1.78 13.22 1.33
CA PHE A 75 2.14 13.61 -0.03
C PHE A 75 1.34 14.85 -0.44
N LYS A 76 2.03 15.93 -0.80
CA LYS A 76 1.43 17.16 -1.30
C LYS A 76 1.97 17.41 -2.71
N ASP A 77 1.07 17.53 -3.67
CA ASP A 77 1.42 17.99 -5.00
C ASP A 77 1.51 19.52 -4.97
N LYS A 78 2.69 20.08 -5.32
CA LYS A 78 2.84 21.52 -5.49
C LYS A 78 2.22 21.91 -6.83
N VAL A 79 1.00 22.43 -6.78
CA VAL A 79 0.34 22.99 -7.97
C VAL A 79 0.71 24.46 -8.10
N GLU A 80 1.41 24.83 -9.16
CA GLU A 80 1.61 26.23 -9.53
C GLU A 80 0.38 26.70 -10.31
N LEU A 81 -0.43 27.54 -9.68
CA LEU A 81 -1.59 28.18 -10.31
C LEU A 81 -1.11 29.47 -10.96
N SER A 82 -0.75 29.42 -12.24
CA SER A 82 -0.56 30.60 -13.07
C SER A 82 -1.91 31.04 -13.64
N GLY A 83 -2.70 31.71 -12.81
CA GLY A 83 -3.89 32.43 -13.24
C GLY A 83 -3.64 33.92 -13.08
N GLN A 84 -3.74 34.69 -14.17
CA GLN A 84 -3.88 36.13 -14.04
C GLN A 84 -5.26 36.37 -13.43
N ILE A 85 -5.32 36.93 -12.22
CA ILE A 85 -6.58 37.36 -11.60
C ILE A 85 -7.01 38.64 -12.33
N ASP A 86 -7.44 38.50 -13.58
CA ASP A 86 -7.99 39.59 -14.41
C ASP A 86 -9.46 39.88 -14.06
N ASN A 87 -9.89 39.46 -12.87
CA ASN A 87 -11.21 39.75 -12.34
C ASN A 87 -11.02 40.45 -11.00
N ASN A 88 -10.51 41.67 -11.04
CA ASN A 88 -10.63 42.56 -9.89
C ASN A 88 -12.13 42.89 -9.77
N PRO A 89 -12.85 42.40 -8.75
CA PRO A 89 -14.30 42.61 -8.63
C PRO A 89 -14.68 44.09 -8.44
N TYR A 90 -13.68 44.95 -8.24
CA TYR A 90 -13.82 46.39 -8.08
C TYR A 90 -13.29 47.19 -9.28
N GLU A 91 -12.94 46.52 -10.39
CA GLU A 91 -12.50 47.17 -11.61
C GLU A 91 -13.62 48.04 -12.19
N GLY A 92 -13.33 49.32 -12.43
CA GLY A 92 -14.32 50.29 -12.94
C GLY A 92 -15.12 51.05 -11.88
N LEU A 93 -14.90 50.82 -10.57
CA LEU A 93 -15.50 51.63 -9.52
C LEU A 93 -14.74 52.95 -9.31
N THR A 94 -15.47 54.01 -9.01
CA THR A 94 -14.88 55.29 -8.59
C THR A 94 -14.46 55.24 -7.12
N THR A 95 -13.57 56.14 -6.71
CA THR A 95 -13.11 56.27 -5.32
C THR A 95 -14.26 56.46 -4.33
N GLU A 96 -15.30 57.21 -4.72
CA GLU A 96 -16.50 57.43 -3.90
C GLU A 96 -17.33 56.15 -3.71
N GLN A 97 -17.47 55.36 -4.77
CA GLN A 97 -18.19 54.08 -4.71
C GLN A 97 -17.45 53.07 -3.84
N LEU A 98 -16.11 53.05 -3.92
CA LEU A 98 -15.26 52.24 -3.05
C LEU A 98 -15.40 52.66 -1.58
N LEU A 99 -15.39 53.97 -1.31
CA LEU A 99 -15.53 54.50 0.05
C LEU A 99 -16.87 54.11 0.68
N LYS A 100 -17.96 54.18 -0.09
CA LYS A 100 -19.29 53.75 0.35
C LYS A 100 -19.37 52.24 0.65
N LEU A 101 -18.60 51.42 -0.08
CA LEU A 101 -18.54 49.96 0.07
C LEU A 101 -17.78 49.52 1.33
N VAL A 102 -16.76 50.29 1.74
CA VAL A 102 -16.03 50.04 3.00
C VAL A 102 -16.95 50.19 4.21
N GLY A 103 -18.04 50.95 4.04
CA GLY A 103 -18.94 51.40 5.10
C GLY A 103 -18.18 52.35 6.01
N ASP A 104 -18.81 53.46 6.39
CA ASP A 104 -18.23 54.37 7.40
C ASP A 104 -17.87 53.55 8.65
N LYS A 105 -16.58 53.21 8.77
CA LYS A 105 -15.97 52.60 9.97
C LYS A 105 -15.40 53.70 10.87
N ASP A 106 -16.01 54.87 10.81
CA ASP A 106 -15.80 55.95 11.77
C ASP A 106 -17.05 56.05 12.65
N ASP A 107 -17.36 54.97 13.36
CA ASP A 107 -18.29 54.98 14.50
C ASP A 107 -17.79 53.94 15.52
N SER A 108 -16.63 54.21 16.14
CA SER A 108 -16.25 53.90 17.53
C SER A 108 -14.81 54.34 17.82
#